data_AF-A0A8T5M0E0-F1
#
_entry.id   AF-A0A8T5M0E0-F1
#
_cell.length_a   1.000
_cell.length_b   1.000
_cell.length_c   1.000
_cell.angle_alpha   90.00
_cell.angle_beta   90.00
_cell.angle_gamma   90.00
#
_symmetry.space_group_name_H-M   'P 1'
#
loop_
_entity.id
_entity.type
_entity.pdbx_description
1 polymer ?
#
loop_
_entity_poly.entity_id
_entity_poly.type
_entity_poly.pdbx_seq_one_letter_code
_entity_poly.pdbx_strand_id
1 'polypeptide(L)'
;MAQESIDCLDIKSNLWKATIAYYAFYYSLYAVMLYIGIKSEIHTCTLLFMSKYLRKHYTQKDVDTIQYAFTLRKDAQYYARAVDTGKITDLAIDFHLKSKDIINGMTQKDINKIRSQFCTQTEAE
;
A
#
# COMPACT_ATOMS: atom_id res chain seq x y z
N MET A 1 -6.62 -17.89 -1.05
CA MET A 1 -5.64 -17.62 0.01
C MET A 1 -5.85 -16.26 0.68
N ALA A 2 -5.53 -15.10 0.08
CA ALA A 2 -5.69 -13.80 0.77
C ALA A 2 -7.15 -13.46 1.14
N GLN A 3 -8.10 -13.63 0.20
CA GLN A 3 -9.53 -13.45 0.44
C GLN A 3 -10.05 -14.43 1.50
N GLU A 4 -9.78 -15.73 1.32
CA GLU A 4 -10.18 -16.78 2.28
C GLU A 4 -9.62 -16.53 3.70
N SER A 5 -8.39 -16.03 3.83
CA SER A 5 -7.83 -15.68 5.15
C SER A 5 -8.51 -14.48 5.80
N ILE A 6 -8.98 -13.51 5.01
CA ILE A 6 -9.75 -12.36 5.52
C ILE A 6 -11.18 -12.80 5.89
N ASP A 7 -11.81 -13.63 5.07
CA ASP A 7 -13.17 -14.13 5.29
C ASP A 7 -13.27 -15.03 6.53
N CYS A 8 -12.20 -15.77 6.86
CA CYS A 8 -12.11 -16.57 8.09
C CYS A 8 -12.06 -15.71 9.37
N LEU A 9 -11.70 -14.44 9.26
CA LEU A 9 -11.68 -13.51 10.38
C LEU A 9 -13.06 -12.83 10.42
N ASP A 10 -14.02 -13.36 11.19
CA ASP A 10 -15.34 -12.71 11.45
C ASP A 10 -15.16 -11.41 12.26
N ILE A 11 -14.52 -10.42 11.65
CA ILE A 11 -14.12 -9.17 12.28
C ILE A 11 -15.33 -8.25 12.24
N LYS A 12 -16.03 -8.14 13.36
CA LYS A 12 -17.16 -7.21 13.52
C LYS A 12 -16.72 -5.78 13.84
N SER A 13 -15.49 -5.61 14.33
CA SER A 13 -14.98 -4.32 14.78
C SER A 13 -14.45 -3.49 13.61
N ASN A 14 -15.02 -2.30 13.41
CA ASN A 14 -14.55 -1.36 12.39
C ASN A 14 -13.10 -0.91 12.61
N LEU A 15 -12.64 -0.85 13.87
CA LEU A 15 -11.24 -0.61 14.21
C LEU A 15 -10.32 -1.67 13.58
N TRP A 16 -10.67 -2.94 13.78
CA TRP A 16 -9.88 -4.06 13.27
C TRP A 16 -9.96 -4.16 11.74
N LYS A 17 -11.14 -3.92 11.14
CA LYS A 17 -11.29 -3.84 9.69
C LYS A 17 -10.39 -2.76 9.07
N ALA A 18 -10.43 -1.53 9.60
CA ALA A 18 -9.58 -0.43 9.12
C ALA A 18 -8.08 -0.76 9.28
N THR A 19 -7.71 -1.37 10.41
CA THR A 19 -6.33 -1.77 10.70
C THR A 19 -5.82 -2.81 9.71
N ILE A 20 -6.56 -3.91 9.57
CA ILE A 20 -6.15 -5.05 8.74
C ILE A 20 -6.14 -4.65 7.27
N ALA A 21 -7.15 -3.92 6.81
CA ALA A 21 -7.17 -3.42 5.44
C ALA A 21 -5.96 -2.53 5.15
N TYR A 22 -5.65 -1.55 6.01
CA TYR A 22 -4.47 -0.71 5.81
C TYR A 22 -3.18 -1.52 5.76
N TYR A 23 -2.99 -2.48 6.67
CA TYR A 23 -1.77 -3.30 6.66
C TYR A 23 -1.70 -4.21 5.43
N ALA A 24 -2.82 -4.71 4.92
CA ALA A 24 -2.85 -5.44 3.65
C ALA A 24 -2.39 -4.57 2.47
N PHE A 25 -2.85 -3.31 2.39
CA PHE A 25 -2.34 -2.35 1.41
C PHE A 25 -0.83 -2.09 1.60
N TYR A 26 -0.43 -1.76 2.84
CA TYR A 26 0.94 -1.41 3.17
C TYR A 26 1.92 -2.53 2.84
N TYR A 27 1.63 -3.77 3.25
CA TYR A 27 2.51 -4.90 2.97
C TYR A 27 2.53 -5.29 1.49
N SER A 28 1.43 -5.09 0.76
CA SER A 28 1.41 -5.31 -0.69
C SER A 28 2.30 -4.31 -1.42
N LEU A 29 2.24 -3.03 -1.05
CA LEU A 29 3.13 -2.00 -1.56
C LEU A 29 4.59 -2.24 -1.12
N TYR A 30 4.79 -2.61 0.13
CA TYR A 30 6.11 -2.88 0.68
C TYR A 30 6.77 -4.08 -0.02
N ALA A 31 6.01 -5.11 -0.39
CA ALA A 31 6.52 -6.22 -1.20
C ALA A 31 7.03 -5.75 -2.57
N VAL A 32 6.32 -4.83 -3.24
CA VAL A 32 6.78 -4.22 -4.49
C VAL A 32 8.07 -3.42 -4.26
N MET A 33 8.14 -2.64 -3.18
CA MET A 33 9.34 -1.89 -2.82
C MET A 33 10.54 -2.81 -2.55
N LEU A 34 10.34 -3.90 -1.80
CA LEU A 34 11.39 -4.90 -1.57
C LEU A 34 11.83 -5.59 -2.86
N TYR A 35 10.89 -5.91 -3.75
CA TYR A 35 11.21 -6.51 -5.06
C TYR A 35 12.12 -5.60 -5.88
N ILE A 36 11.90 -4.28 -5.85
CA ILE A 36 12.79 -3.30 -6.48
C ILE A 36 14.00 -2.93 -5.60
N GLY A 37 14.21 -3.58 -4.45
CA GLY A 37 15.37 -3.36 -3.56
C GLY A 37 15.36 -2.04 -2.79
N ILE A 38 14.19 -1.45 -2.54
CA ILE A 38 14.03 -0.22 -1.75
C ILE A 38 13.25 -0.55 -0.48
N LYS A 39 13.72 -0.05 0.66
CA LYS A 39 13.10 -0.31 1.97
C LYS A 39 12.74 1.02 2.64
N SER A 40 11.56 1.07 3.23
CA SER A 40 11.13 2.14 4.14
C SER A 40 10.24 1.56 5.22
N GLU A 41 10.58 1.80 6.48
CA GLU A 41 9.76 1.42 7.64
C GLU A 41 8.82 2.55 8.07
N ILE A 42 8.99 3.75 7.48
CA ILE A 42 8.15 4.90 7.75
C ILE A 42 6.98 4.87 6.77
N HIS A 43 5.76 4.68 7.31
CA HIS A 43 4.52 4.60 6.52
C HIS A 43 4.33 5.76 5.55
N THR A 44 4.54 7.00 6.00
CA THR A 44 4.41 8.20 5.16
C THR A 44 5.44 8.24 4.04
N CYS A 45 6.69 7.82 4.29
CA CYS A 45 7.72 7.70 3.27
C CYS A 45 7.36 6.63 2.23
N THR A 46 6.78 5.50 2.66
CA THR A 46 6.30 4.44 1.78
C THR A 46 5.17 4.94 0.85
N LEU A 47 4.21 5.68 1.38
CA LEU A 47 3.14 6.30 0.58
C LEU A 47 3.69 7.37 -0.39
N LEU A 48 4.62 8.21 0.10
CA LEU A 48 5.27 9.21 -0.73
C LEU A 48 6.05 8.56 -1.88
N PHE A 49 6.78 7.48 -1.59
CA PHE A 49 7.52 6.71 -2.58
C PHE A 49 6.61 6.18 -3.68
N MET A 50 5.51 5.53 -3.31
CA MET A 50 4.48 5.08 -4.27
C MET A 50 4.00 6.24 -5.14
N SER A 51 3.62 7.35 -4.49
CA SER A 51 3.07 8.51 -5.18
C SER A 51 4.06 9.20 -6.12
N LYS A 52 5.38 9.08 -5.91
CA LYS A 52 6.39 9.74 -6.74
C LYS A 52 6.95 8.81 -7.82
N TYR A 53 7.30 7.59 -7.44
CA TYR A 53 8.14 6.71 -8.26
C TYR A 53 7.38 5.53 -8.88
N LEU A 54 6.19 5.19 -8.37
CA LEU A 54 5.41 4.05 -8.86
C LEU A 54 4.16 4.44 -9.65
N ARG A 55 4.02 5.71 -10.08
CA ARG A 55 2.86 6.20 -10.86
C ARG A 55 2.61 5.48 -12.19
N LYS A 56 3.64 4.83 -12.76
CA LYS A 56 3.49 4.01 -13.98
C LYS A 56 2.75 2.70 -13.68
N HIS A 57 2.80 2.23 -12.44
CA HIS A 57 2.26 0.93 -12.00
C HIS A 57 0.96 1.09 -11.20
N TYR A 58 0.87 2.17 -10.41
CA TYR A 58 -0.32 2.52 -9.64
C TYR A 58 -0.96 3.80 -10.18
N THR A 59 -2.28 3.75 -10.31
CA THR A 59 -3.11 4.89 -10.68
C THR A 59 -3.22 5.88 -9.52
N GLN A 60 -3.66 7.11 -9.80
CA GLN A 60 -3.93 8.09 -8.73
C GLN A 60 -4.99 7.57 -7.75
N LYS A 61 -6.01 6.86 -8.24
CA LYS A 61 -7.03 6.23 -7.40
C LYS A 61 -6.42 5.24 -6.40
N ASP A 62 -5.42 4.46 -6.81
CA ASP A 62 -4.76 3.51 -5.91
C ASP A 62 -4.02 4.24 -4.80
N VAL A 63 -3.31 5.33 -5.14
CA VAL A 63 -2.61 6.20 -4.18
C VAL A 63 -3.61 6.81 -3.19
N ASP A 64 -4.71 7.36 -3.68
CA ASP A 64 -5.74 7.97 -2.85
C ASP A 64 -6.40 6.92 -1.93
N THR A 65 -6.60 5.70 -2.43
CA THR A 65 -7.23 4.60 -1.67
C THR A 65 -6.35 4.15 -0.50
N ILE A 66 -5.05 3.92 -0.72
CA ILE A 66 -4.15 3.54 0.38
C ILE A 66 -3.95 4.69 1.37
N GLN A 67 -3.94 5.94 0.90
CA GLN A 67 -3.86 7.12 1.74
C GLN A 67 -5.11 7.29 2.61
N TYR A 68 -6.29 7.03 2.04
CA TYR A 68 -7.54 6.96 2.78
C TYR A 68 -7.51 5.86 3.84
N ALA A 69 -7.07 4.64 3.49
CA ALA A 69 -6.93 3.54 4.45
C ALA A 69 -5.99 3.90 5.62
N PHE A 70 -4.88 4.60 5.33
CA PHE A 70 -3.95 5.07 6.36
C PHE A 70 -4.62 6.04 7.33
N THR A 71 -5.35 7.02 6.80
CA THR A 71 -6.09 7.99 7.63
C THR A 71 -7.19 7.30 8.43
N LEU A 72 -7.96 6.40 7.81
CA LEU A 72 -9.02 5.64 8.45
C LEU A 72 -8.50 4.82 9.64
N ARG A 73 -7.37 4.14 9.46
CA ARG A 73 -6.69 3.45 10.55
C ARG A 73 -6.29 4.42 11.67
N LYS A 74 -5.65 5.56 11.33
CA LYS A 74 -5.21 6.53 12.35
C LYS A 74 -6.39 7.06 13.17
N ASP A 75 -7.49 7.39 12.50
CA ASP A 75 -8.71 7.89 13.13
C ASP A 75 -9.33 6.85 14.08
N ALA A 76 -9.38 5.59 13.64
CA ALA A 76 -9.88 4.50 14.46
C ALA A 76 -8.97 4.19 15.67
N GLN A 77 -7.65 4.05 15.42
CA GLN A 77 -6.71 3.55 16.43
C GLN A 77 -6.24 4.61 17.43
N TYR A 78 -5.88 5.80 16.94
CA TYR A 78 -5.22 6.81 17.77
C TYR A 78 -6.17 7.89 18.25
N TYR A 79 -7.25 8.15 17.50
CA TYR A 79 -8.23 9.18 17.87
C TYR A 79 -9.56 8.59 18.35
N ALA A 80 -9.68 7.25 18.42
CA ALA A 80 -10.87 6.52 18.85
C ALA A 80 -12.17 7.01 18.17
N ARG A 81 -12.06 7.51 16.94
CA ARG A 81 -13.22 8.02 16.19
C ARG A 81 -14.00 6.84 15.63
N ALA A 82 -15.32 6.97 15.61
CA ALA A 82 -16.15 6.07 14.84
C ALA A 82 -15.78 6.21 13.37
N VAL A 83 -15.41 5.09 12.74
CA VAL A 83 -15.03 5.04 11.32
C VAL A 83 -16.00 4.15 10.56
N ASP A 84 -16.33 4.56 9.35
CA ASP A 84 -17.00 3.71 8.38
C ASP A 84 -15.95 2.99 7.52
N THR A 85 -15.96 1.67 7.61
CA THR A 85 -15.02 0.83 6.87
C THR A 85 -15.51 0.49 5.47
N GLY A 86 -16.78 0.73 5.15
CA GLY A 86 -17.36 0.50 3.82
C GLY A 86 -16.84 -0.79 3.15
N LYS A 87 -16.26 -0.62 1.95
CA LYS A 87 -15.64 -1.69 1.14
C LYS A 87 -14.11 -1.71 1.22
N ILE A 88 -13.52 -1.19 2.29
CA ILE A 88 -12.05 -1.01 2.36
C ILE A 88 -11.28 -2.34 2.33
N THR A 89 -11.89 -3.42 2.83
CA THR A 89 -11.34 -4.78 2.80
C THR A 89 -11.28 -5.32 1.37
N ASP A 90 -12.36 -5.15 0.61
CA ASP A 90 -12.44 -5.61 -0.79
C ASP A 90 -11.39 -4.86 -1.64
N LEU A 91 -11.30 -3.54 -1.44
CA LEU A 91 -10.29 -2.71 -2.11
C LEU A 91 -8.86 -3.13 -1.74
N ALA A 92 -8.62 -3.58 -0.50
CA ALA A 92 -7.30 -4.07 -0.08
C ALA A 92 -6.93 -5.37 -0.81
N ILE A 93 -7.91 -6.23 -1.06
CA ILE A 93 -7.72 -7.50 -1.79
C ILE A 93 -7.44 -7.21 -3.27
N ASP A 94 -8.21 -6.33 -3.90
CA ASP A 94 -7.96 -5.89 -5.28
C ASP A 94 -6.56 -5.28 -5.43
N PHE A 95 -6.16 -4.44 -4.48
CA PHE A 95 -4.84 -3.82 -4.46
C PHE A 95 -3.72 -4.84 -4.25
N HIS A 96 -3.94 -5.86 -3.42
CA HIS A 96 -3.00 -6.95 -3.23
C HIS A 96 -2.77 -7.73 -4.53
N LEU A 97 -3.86 -8.13 -5.21
CA LEU A 97 -3.79 -8.82 -6.51
C LEU A 97 -3.05 -7.97 -7.54
N LYS A 98 -3.38 -6.67 -7.63
CA LYS A 98 -2.68 -5.73 -8.50
C LYS A 98 -1.18 -5.64 -8.18
N SER A 99 -0.82 -5.57 -6.91
CA SER A 99 0.59 -5.50 -6.49
C SER A 99 1.35 -6.77 -6.86
N LYS A 100 0.71 -7.93 -6.77
CA LYS A 100 1.24 -9.21 -7.25
C LYS A 100 1.46 -9.19 -8.76
N ASP A 101 0.51 -8.70 -9.54
CA ASP A 101 0.63 -8.58 -11.00
C ASP A 101 1.74 -7.62 -11.42
N ILE A 102 1.90 -6.51 -10.69
CA ILE A 102 3.00 -5.56 -10.87
C ILE A 102 4.34 -6.25 -10.69
N ILE A 103 4.51 -7.03 -9.62
CA ILE A 103 5.75 -7.78 -9.37
C ILE A 103 6.03 -8.78 -10.51
N ASN A 104 5.01 -9.53 -10.94
CA ASN A 104 5.15 -10.51 -12.02
C ASN A 104 5.47 -9.88 -13.39
N GLY A 105 4.99 -8.65 -13.62
CA GLY A 105 5.19 -7.92 -14.88
C GLY A 105 6.41 -7.00 -14.90
N MET A 106 7.09 -6.77 -13.77
CA MET A 106 8.24 -5.87 -13.72
C MET A 106 9.46 -6.48 -14.41
N THR A 107 10.07 -5.70 -15.30
CA THR A 107 11.34 -6.08 -15.92
C THR A 107 12.53 -5.44 -15.19
N GLN A 108 13.73 -6.00 -15.37
CA GLN A 108 14.96 -5.40 -14.83
C GLN A 108 15.15 -3.94 -15.32
N LYS A 109 14.70 -3.63 -16.54
CA LYS A 109 14.73 -2.26 -17.08
C LYS A 109 13.83 -1.31 -16.30
N ASP A 110 12.62 -1.74 -15.92
CA ASP A 110 11.71 -0.93 -15.10
C ASP A 110 12.31 -0.70 -13.71
N ILE A 111 12.86 -1.75 -13.08
CA ILE A 111 13.52 -1.66 -11.76
C ILE A 111 14.67 -0.65 -11.79
N ASN A 112 15.56 -0.78 -12.78
CA ASN A 112 16.72 0.11 -12.90
C ASN A 112 16.29 1.57 -13.15
N LYS A 113 15.20 1.79 -13.91
CA LYS A 113 14.64 3.13 -14.13
C LYS A 113 14.11 3.75 -12.83
N ILE A 114 13.39 2.98 -12.01
CA ILE A 114 12.87 3.47 -10.73
C ILE A 114 14.03 3.81 -9.78
N ARG A 115 15.04 2.95 -9.71
CA ARG A 115 16.23 3.17 -8.86
C ARG A 115 17.01 4.41 -9.28
N SER A 116 17.23 4.61 -10.58
CA SER A 116 17.97 5.80 -11.06
C SER A 116 17.23 7.10 -10.76
N GLN A 117 15.90 7.11 -10.89
CA GLN A 117 15.07 8.26 -10.51
C GLN A 117 15.14 8.56 -9.01
N PHE A 118 15.29 7.54 -8.18
CA PHE A 118 15.42 7.70 -6.74
C PHE A 118 16.82 8.21 -6.34
N CYS A 119 17.90 7.65 -6.88
CA CYS A 119 19.28 8.05 -6.54
C CYS A 119 19.67 9.44 -7.06
N THR A 120 19.12 9.88 -8.21
CA THR A 120 19.42 11.22 -8.74
C THR A 120 18.89 12.36 -7.87
N GLN A 121 17.98 12.10 -6.94
CA GLN A 121 17.49 13.09 -5.98
C GLN A 121 18.32 13.15 -4.69
N THR A 122 19.12 12.13 -4.38
CA THR A 122 20.00 12.12 -3.20
C THR A 122 21.32 12.85 -3.39
N GLU A 123 21.68 13.21 -4.62
CA GLU A 123 22.94 13.91 -4.96
C GLU A 123 22.77 15.44 -5.13
N ALA A 124 21.55 15.95 -4.95
CA ALA A 124 21.21 17.37 -5.14
C ALA A 124 21.04 18.16 -3.82
N GLU A 125 21.42 17.56 -2.69
CA GLU A 125 21.48 18.18 -1.35
C GLU A 125 22.93 18.20 -0.85
#